data_AF-W9G3Q7-F1
#
_entry.id   AF-W9G3Q7-F1
#
_cell.length_a   1.000
_cell.length_b   1.000
_cell.length_c   1.000
_cell.angle_alpha   90.00
_cell.angle_beta   90.00
_cell.angle_gamma   90.00
#
_symmetry.space_group_name_H-M   'P 1'
#
loop_
_entity.id
_entity.type
_entity.pdbx_description
1 polymer ?
#
loop_
_entity_poly.entity_id
_entity_poly.type
_entity_poly.pdbx_seq_one_letter_code
_entity_poly.pdbx_strand_id
1 'polypeptide(L)' 'MFHHTRDSIEAHLTIVFTALAVAREAQNRTGLAIRNLIRQLRPLRSATITINGAEQTLPPAIPADKQEILEALKQPRLRH' A
#
# COMPACT_ATOMS: atom_id res chain seq x y z
N MET A 1 -33.68 1.87 14.60
CA MET A 1 -32.97 0.75 13.94
C MET A 1 -32.65 1.00 12.46
N PHE A 2 -33.45 1.78 11.70
CA PHE A 2 -33.19 2.08 10.28
C PHE A 2 -32.07 3.12 9.99
N HIS A 3 -31.77 4.02 10.95
CA HIS A 3 -30.69 5.01 10.80
C HIS A 3 -29.30 4.35 10.74
N HIS A 4 -29.01 3.41 11.64
CA HIS A 4 -27.73 2.69 11.66
C HIS A 4 -27.46 1.86 10.39
N THR A 5 -28.51 1.41 9.69
CA THR A 5 -28.36 0.71 8.41
C THR A 5 -27.85 1.65 7.32
N ARG A 6 -28.39 2.87 7.25
CA ARG A 6 -27.93 3.89 6.30
C ARG A 6 -26.50 4.33 6.60
N ASP A 7 -26.21 4.60 7.86
CA ASP A 7 -24.86 5.01 8.30
C ASP A 7 -23.82 3.91 7.99
N SER A 8 -24.19 2.64 8.20
CA SER A 8 -23.34 1.49 7.88
C SER A 8 -23.07 1.36 6.37
N ILE A 9 -24.09 1.59 5.53
CA ILE A 9 -23.94 1.58 4.06
C ILE A 9 -23.01 2.71 3.62
N GLU A 10 -23.25 3.93 4.08
CA GLU A 10 -22.43 5.10 3.71
C GLU A 10 -20.98 4.93 4.17
N ALA A 11 -20.75 4.42 5.38
CA ALA A 11 -19.42 4.09 5.87
C ALA A 11 -18.73 3.02 5.02
N HIS A 12 -19.45 1.94 4.69
CA HIS A 12 -18.90 0.87 3.85
C HIS A 12 -18.53 1.36 2.45
N LEU A 13 -19.43 2.10 1.79
CA LEU A 13 -19.18 2.66 0.47
C LEU A 13 -18.01 3.64 0.50
N THR A 14 -17.91 4.48 1.52
CA THR A 14 -16.78 5.40 1.69
C THR A 14 -15.45 4.63 1.72
N ILE A 15 -15.37 3.56 2.51
CA ILE A 15 -14.16 2.74 2.62
C ILE A 15 -13.86 2.02 1.31
N VAL A 16 -14.86 1.38 0.69
CA VAL A 16 -14.68 0.62 -0.56
C VAL A 16 -14.30 1.52 -1.72
N PHE A 17 -14.94 2.69 -1.89
CA PHE A 17 -14.58 3.64 -2.93
C PHE A 17 -13.19 4.22 -2.73
N THR A 18 -12.82 4.55 -1.48
CA THR A 18 -11.47 5.01 -1.16
C THR A 18 -10.44 3.94 -1.49
N ALA A 19 -10.67 2.69 -1.08
CA ALA A 19 -9.79 1.57 -1.38
C ALA A 19 -9.67 1.33 -2.89
N LEU A 20 -10.77 1.42 -3.64
CA LEU A 20 -10.78 1.26 -5.09
C LEU A 20 -10.03 2.40 -5.80
N ALA A 21 -10.18 3.64 -5.34
CA ALA A 21 -9.46 4.80 -5.87
C ALA A 21 -7.95 4.66 -5.65
N VAL A 22 -7.53 4.29 -4.44
CA VAL A 22 -6.12 4.03 -4.11
C VAL A 22 -5.56 2.88 -4.94
N ALA A 23 -6.28 1.77 -5.07
CA ALA A 23 -5.87 0.65 -5.89
C ALA A 23 -5.69 1.07 -7.35
N ARG A 24 -6.67 1.78 -7.92
CA ARG A 24 -6.62 2.25 -9.30
C ARG A 24 -5.46 3.22 -9.54
N GLU A 25 -5.21 4.14 -8.62
CA GLU A 25 -4.08 5.06 -8.72
C GLU A 25 -2.74 4.31 -8.68
N ALA A 26 -2.58 3.36 -7.76
CA ALA A 26 -1.37 2.54 -7.68
C ALA A 26 -1.14 1.70 -8.94
N GLN A 27 -2.20 1.12 -9.52
CA GLN A 27 -2.14 0.40 -10.80
C GLN A 27 -1.78 1.34 -11.96
N ASN A 28 -2.35 2.54 -12.00
CA ASN A 28 -2.08 3.52 -13.06
C ASN A 28 -0.63 4.05 -13.03
N ARG A 29 -0.03 4.17 -11.85
CA ARG A 29 1.37 4.58 -11.68
C ARG A 29 2.35 3.48 -12.05
N THR A 30 2.07 2.25 -11.66
CA THR A 30 3.01 1.13 -11.80
C THR A 30 2.80 0.29 -13.06
N GLY A 31 1.63 0.39 -13.71
CA GLY A 31 1.24 -0.48 -14.81
C GLY A 31 0.94 -1.94 -14.39
N LEU A 32 1.02 -2.25 -13.10
CA LEU A 32 0.84 -3.60 -12.58
C LEU A 32 -0.60 -3.82 -12.09
N ALA A 33 -1.10 -5.05 -12.21
CA ALA A 33 -2.31 -5.46 -11.51
C ALA A 33 -2.12 -5.35 -9.99
N ILE A 34 -3.13 -4.87 -9.25
CA ILE A 34 -3.03 -4.62 -7.80
C ILE A 34 -2.57 -5.85 -7.00
N ARG A 35 -3.04 -7.05 -7.38
CA ARG A 35 -2.61 -8.31 -6.77
C ARG A 35 -1.11 -8.56 -6.95
N ASN A 36 -0.58 -8.27 -8.14
CA ASN A 36 0.84 -8.46 -8.43
C ASN A 36 1.69 -7.46 -7.64
N LEU A 37 1.27 -6.19 -7.61
CA LEU A 37 1.92 -5.13 -6.85
C LEU A 37 2.04 -5.51 -5.36
N ILE A 38 0.92 -5.88 -4.72
CA ILE A 38 0.91 -6.29 -3.31
C ILE A 38 1.82 -7.49 -3.08
N ARG A 39 1.81 -8.50 -3.95
CA ARG A 39 2.63 -9.70 -3.80
C ARG A 39 4.13 -9.38 -3.87
N GLN A 40 4.53 -8.46 -4.72
CA GLN A 40 5.94 -8.08 -4.88
C GLN A 40 6.46 -7.23 -3.72
N LEU A 41 5.63 -6.32 -3.21
CA LEU A 41 6.03 -5.40 -2.13
C LEU A 41 5.81 -5.98 -0.72
N ARG A 42 4.85 -6.89 -0.53
CA ARG A 42 4.52 -7.50 0.78
C ARG A 42 5.72 -8.07 1.55
N PRO A 43 6.72 -8.71 0.91
CA PRO A 43 7.90 -9.23 1.60
C PRO A 43 8.88 -8.14 2.08
N LEU A 44 8.79 -6.91 1.54
CA LEU A 44 9.65 -5.80 1.96
C LEU A 44 9.16 -5.26 3.31
N ARG A 45 9.69 -5.83 4.40
CA ARG A 45 9.37 -5.45 5.78
C ARG A 45 10.66 -5.26 6.56
N SER A 46 10.66 -4.28 7.45
CA SER A 46 11.74 -4.14 8.42
C SER A 46 11.76 -5.33 9.38
N ALA A 47 12.96 -5.73 9.79
CA ALA A 47 13.15 -6.76 10.80
C ALA A 47 13.61 -6.11 12.10
N THR A 48 12.97 -6.44 13.21
CA THR A 48 13.43 -6.04 14.55
C THR A 48 14.14 -7.23 15.19
N ILE A 49 15.39 -7.03 15.56
CA ILE A 49 16.25 -8.06 16.16
C ILE A 49 16.65 -7.58 17.55
N THR A 50 16.57 -8.46 18.55
CA THR A 50 17.01 -8.19 19.92
C THR A 50 18.30 -8.96 20.20
N ILE A 51 19.36 -8.25 20.55
CA ILE A 51 20.66 -8.85 20.91
C ILE A 51 21.09 -8.28 22.26
N ASN A 52 21.31 -9.16 23.26
CA ASN A 52 21.71 -8.76 24.62
C ASN A 52 20.80 -7.69 25.26
N GLY A 53 19.50 -7.73 24.97
CA GLY A 53 18.53 -6.75 25.46
C GLY A 53 18.48 -5.42 24.68
N ALA A 54 19.33 -5.23 23.67
CA ALA A 54 19.25 -4.10 22.75
C ALA A 54 18.40 -4.47 21.52
N GLU A 55 17.35 -3.71 21.25
CA GLU A 55 16.54 -3.84 20.03
C GLU A 55 17.12 -2.99 18.91
N GLN A 56 17.24 -3.59 17.73
CA GLN A 56 17.63 -2.90 16.50
C GLN A 56 16.63 -3.21 15.40
N THR A 57 16.14 -2.16 14.73
CA THR A 57 15.27 -2.30 13.55
C THR A 57 16.09 -2.08 12.29
N LEU A 58 16.14 -3.11 11.45
CA LEU A 58 16.84 -3.09 10.17
C LEU A 58 15.83 -2.90 9.03
N PRO A 59 16.07 -1.96 8.09
CA PRO A 59 15.22 -1.81 6.92
C PRO A 59 15.32 -3.05 6.00
N PRO A 60 14.30 -3.33 5.18
CA PRO A 60 14.39 -4.41 4.20
C PRO A 60 15.47 -4.12 3.16
N ALA A 61 16.17 -5.16 2.70
CA ALA A 61 16.93 -5.08 1.47
C ALA A 61 15.95 -4.95 0.29
N ILE A 62 16.09 -3.89 -0.50
CA ILE A 62 15.22 -3.60 -1.65
C ILE A 62 15.99 -3.90 -2.95
N PRO A 63 15.63 -4.98 -3.67
CA PRO A 63 16.15 -5.26 -5.00
C PRO A 63 15.84 -4.13 -6.01
N ALA A 64 16.68 -3.97 -7.04
CA ALA A 64 16.58 -2.87 -8.00
C ALA A 64 15.24 -2.83 -8.76
N ASP A 65 14.73 -4.00 -9.17
CA ASP A 65 13.42 -4.14 -9.83
C ASP A 65 12.27 -3.64 -8.93
N LYS A 66 12.35 -3.88 -7.61
CA LYS A 66 11.35 -3.36 -6.66
C LYS A 66 11.56 -1.89 -6.34
N GLN A 67 12.78 -1.38 -6.43
CA GLN A 67 13.07 0.04 -6.26
C GLN A 67 12.35 0.87 -7.32
N GLU A 68 12.37 0.43 -8.59
CA GLU A 68 11.63 1.10 -9.67
C GLU A 68 10.13 1.20 -9.38
N ILE A 69 9.53 0.12 -8.85
CA ILE A 69 8.11 0.11 -8.45
C ILE A 69 7.85 1.13 -7.33
N LEU A 70 8.73 1.21 -6.33
CA LEU A 70 8.60 2.17 -5.23
C LEU A 70 8.74 3.61 -5.72
N GLU A 71 9.66 3.88 -6.65
CA GLU A 71 9.81 5.21 -7.24
C GLU A 71 8.61 5.60 -8.10
N ALA A 72 8.06 4.67 -8.89
CA ALA A 72 6.83 4.90 -9.65
C ALA A 72 5.63 5.26 -8.74
N LEU A 73 5.55 4.69 -7.54
CA LEU A 73 4.51 5.04 -6.57
C LEU A 73 4.71 6.42 -5.94
N LYS A 74 5.95 6.87 -5.74
CA LYS A 74 6.27 8.17 -5.13
C LYS A 74 6.04 9.35 -6.06
N GLN A 75 6.21 9.16 -7.37
CA GLN A 75 6.09 10.25 -8.33
C GLN A 75 4.63 10.70 -8.47
N PRO A 76 4.30 11.97 -8.14
CA PRO A 76 2.99 12.52 -8.45
C PRO A 76 2.88 12.65 -9.96
N ARG A 77 1.82 12.10 -10.54
CA ARG A 77 1.52 12.33 -11.95
C ARG A 77 1.11 13.80 -12.08
N LEU A 78 1.98 14.63 -12.69
CA LEU A 78 1.60 15.97 -13.12
C LEU A 78 0.44 15.81 -14.12
N ARG A 79 -0.77 16.19 -13.71
CA ARG A 79 -1.91 16.27 -14.62
C ARG A 79 -1.75 17.57 -15.42
N HIS A 80 -1.52 17.45 -16.72
CA HIS A 80 -1.70 18.56 -17.68
C HIS A 80 -3.18 18.81 -17.94
#